data_AF-A0A7X7APY5-F1
#
_entry.id   AF-A0A7X7APY5-F1
#
_cell.length_a   1.000
_cell.length_b   1.000
_cell.length_c   1.000
_cell.angle_alpha   90.00
_cell.angle_beta   90.00
_cell.angle_gamma   90.00
#
_symmetry.space_group_name_H-M   'P 1'
#
loop_
_entity.id
_entity.type
_entity.pdbx_description
1 polymer ?
#
loop_
_entity_poly.entity_id
_entity_poly.type
_entity_poly.pdbx_seq_one_letter_code
_entity_poly.pdbx_strand_id
1 'polypeptide(L)' 'ATIGPYEVSKARRRIEIHGLTTAGTHVTWQRQISRLVLHGPVTPQVPSSILQIFGADVYVTEELARPIEPDWMFQY' A
#
# COMPACT_ATOMS: atom_id res chain seq x y z
N ALA A 1 15.59 -14.86 -1.92
CA ALA A 1 16.12 -13.73 -2.71
C ALA A 1 14.94 -12.86 -3.15
N THR A 2 15.08 -11.54 -3.14
CA THR A 2 14.06 -10.56 -3.52
C THR A 2 14.68 -9.56 -4.50
N ILE A 3 13.90 -9.12 -5.48
CA ILE A 3 14.32 -8.09 -6.44
C ILE A 3 14.35 -6.71 -5.77
N GLY A 4 15.30 -5.86 -6.17
CA GLY A 4 15.48 -4.50 -5.69
C GLY A 4 14.74 -3.45 -6.54
N PRO A 5 14.76 -2.18 -6.08
CA PRO A 5 14.13 -1.07 -6.80
C PRO A 5 14.70 -0.83 -8.19
N TYR A 6 15.99 -1.12 -8.41
CA TYR A 6 16.59 -1.03 -9.75
C TYR A 6 15.94 -2.00 -10.73
N GLU A 7 15.70 -3.25 -10.32
CA GLU A 7 15.05 -4.25 -11.16
C GLU A 7 13.59 -3.89 -11.43
N VAL A 8 12.87 -3.38 -10.43
CA VAL A 8 11.52 -2.82 -10.59
C VAL A 8 11.51 -1.67 -11.60
N SER A 9 12.53 -0.79 -11.60
CA SER A 9 12.64 0.33 -12.56
C SER A 9 12.78 -0.11 -14.02
N LYS A 10 13.20 -1.35 -14.29
CA LYS A 10 13.33 -1.89 -15.65
C LYS A 10 12.05 -2.53 -16.18
N ALA A 11 11.03 -2.73 -15.35
CA ALA A 11 9.76 -3.28 -15.79
C ALA A 11 9.05 -2.37 -16.80
N ARG A 12 8.51 -2.95 -17.89
CA ARG A 12 7.71 -2.21 -18.88
C ARG A 12 6.36 -1.77 -18.31
N ARG A 13 5.77 -2.58 -17.42
CA ARG A 13 4.52 -2.30 -16.70
C ARG A 13 4.67 -2.76 -15.27
N ARG A 14 4.06 -2.02 -14.34
CA ARG A 14 4.05 -2.29 -12.91
C ARG A 14 2.61 -2.30 -12.46
N ILE A 15 2.25 -3.34 -11.73
CA ILE A 15 0.93 -3.49 -11.13
C ILE A 15 1.16 -3.64 -9.64
N GLU A 16 0.41 -2.89 -8.84
CA GLU A 16 0.38 -3.02 -7.39
C GLU A 16 -1.06 -3.27 -6.93
N ILE A 17 -1.23 -4.09 -5.90
CA ILE A 17 -2.56 -4.48 -5.40
C ILE A 17 -2.59 -4.26 -3.90
N HIS A 18 -3.53 -3.44 -3.44
CA HIS A 18 -3.75 -3.12 -2.04
C HIS A 18 -5.08 -3.75 -1.56
N GLY A 19 -4.98 -4.67 -0.61
CA GLY A 19 -6.13 -5.28 0.04
C GLY A 19 -5.86 -5.58 1.51
N LEU A 20 -6.92 -5.70 2.31
CA LEU A 20 -6.82 -6.20 3.68
C LEU A 20 -6.76 -7.72 3.63
N THR A 21 -5.64 -8.27 4.07
CA THR A 21 -5.38 -9.71 4.05
C THR A 21 -5.09 -10.27 5.44
N THR A 22 -4.99 -9.41 6.45
CA THR A 22 -4.66 -9.78 7.83
C THR A 22 -5.91 -9.69 8.72
N ALA A 23 -6.08 -10.68 9.60
CA ALA A 23 -7.08 -10.71 10.69
C ALA A 23 -8.51 -10.27 10.30
N GLY A 24 -9.02 -10.74 9.16
CA GLY A 24 -10.46 -10.65 8.88
C GLY A 24 -11.05 -9.24 8.73
N THR A 25 -10.26 -8.21 8.39
CA THR A 25 -10.65 -6.86 7.87
C THR A 25 -10.60 -5.64 8.80
N HIS A 26 -10.27 -5.76 10.09
CA HIS A 26 -10.30 -4.61 11.01
C HIS A 26 -8.97 -3.89 11.22
N VAL A 27 -7.88 -4.41 10.65
CA VAL A 27 -6.53 -3.91 10.95
C VAL A 27 -6.21 -2.65 10.13
N THR A 28 -6.12 -1.50 10.80
CA THR A 28 -6.02 -0.18 10.15
C THR A 28 -4.65 0.15 9.57
N TRP A 29 -3.57 -0.50 10.00
CA TRP A 29 -2.21 -0.17 9.51
C TRP A 29 -2.06 -0.43 7.99
N GLN A 30 -2.71 -1.45 7.43
CA GLN A 30 -2.67 -1.73 5.99
C GLN A 30 -3.27 -0.57 5.18
N ARG A 31 -4.31 0.09 5.73
CA ARG A 31 -4.92 1.29 5.15
C ARG A 31 -3.96 2.48 5.21
N GLN A 32 -3.29 2.66 6.35
CA GLN A 32 -2.32 3.75 6.54
C GLN A 32 -1.14 3.62 5.57
N ILE A 33 -0.54 2.43 5.47
CA ILE A 33 0.58 2.18 4.57
C ILE A 33 0.18 2.39 3.12
N SER A 34 -0.98 1.89 2.68
CA SER A 34 -1.48 2.15 1.32
C SER A 34 -1.58 3.65 1.02
N ARG A 35 -2.06 4.46 1.97
CA ARG A 35 -2.15 5.92 1.79
C ARG A 35 -0.78 6.57 1.70
N LEU A 36 0.21 6.12 2.48
CA LEU A 36 1.59 6.59 2.37
C LEU A 36 2.23 6.20 1.04
N VAL A 37 1.98 4.99 0.56
CA VAL A 37 2.48 4.52 -0.74
C VAL A 37 1.92 5.37 -1.88
N LEU A 38 0.62 5.69 -1.84
CA LEU A 38 -0.08 6.40 -2.92
C LEU A 38 0.05 7.92 -2.88
N HIS A 39 0.11 8.50 -1.68
CA HIS A 39 -0.03 9.94 -1.46
C HIS A 39 1.01 10.55 -0.51
N GLY A 40 1.77 9.72 0.18
CA GLY A 40 2.86 10.17 1.04
C GLY A 40 4.11 10.57 0.26
N PRO A 41 5.13 11.13 0.93
CA PRO A 41 6.40 11.44 0.31
C PRO A 41 7.08 10.17 -0.21
N VAL A 42 7.71 10.26 -1.37
CA VAL A 42 8.54 9.17 -1.89
C VAL A 42 9.78 9.03 -1.01
N THR A 43 9.93 7.88 -0.35
CA THR A 43 10.98 7.66 0.65
C THR A 43 11.37 6.19 0.78
N PRO A 44 12.65 5.86 1.03
CA PRO A 44 13.08 4.48 1.30
C PRO A 44 12.41 3.84 2.52
N GLN A 45 11.87 4.63 3.46
CA GLN A 45 11.10 4.10 4.60
C GLN A 45 9.75 3.51 4.19
N VAL A 46 9.26 3.82 2.99
CA VAL A 46 8.03 3.28 2.39
C VAL A 46 8.38 2.82 0.95
N PRO A 47 9.03 1.66 0.76
CA PRO A 47 9.66 1.31 -0.52
C PRO A 47 8.75 1.39 -1.75
N SER A 48 7.49 0.95 -1.64
CA SER A 48 6.51 1.02 -2.75
C SER A 48 6.19 2.46 -3.19
N SER A 49 6.44 3.48 -2.37
CA SER A 49 6.22 4.89 -2.76
C SER A 49 7.03 5.30 -4.00
N ILE A 50 8.12 4.59 -4.34
CA ILE A 50 8.89 4.82 -5.57
C ILE A 50 8.06 4.61 -6.85
N LEU A 51 6.96 3.84 -6.77
CA LEU A 51 6.06 3.60 -7.89
C LEU A 51 5.33 4.87 -8.35
N GLN A 52 5.21 5.88 -7.47
CA GLN A 52 4.75 7.22 -7.86
C GLN A 52 5.66 7.87 -8.92
N ILE A 53 6.98 7.59 -8.88
CA ILE A 53 7.95 8.11 -9.86
C ILE A 53 7.89 7.31 -11.16
N PHE A 54 7.85 5.97 -11.06
CA PHE A 54 7.95 5.10 -12.23
C PHE A 54 6.63 4.91 -12.98
N GLY A 55 5.51 5.26 -12.36
CA GLY A 55 4.17 4.91 -12.83
C GLY A 55 3.85 3.44 -12.58
N ALA A 56 2.65 3.19 -12.07
CA ALA A 56 2.09 1.86 -11.88
C ALA A 56 0.56 1.91 -11.92
N ASP A 57 -0.07 0.84 -12.38
CA ASP A 57 -1.49 0.63 -12.22
C ASP A 57 -1.72 0.05 -10.81
N VAL A 58 -2.42 0.80 -9.95
CA VAL A 58 -2.66 0.37 -8.57
C VAL A 58 -4.13 0.02 -8.37
N TYR A 59 -4.39 -1.22 -8.00
CA TYR A 59 -5.72 -1.72 -7.70
C TYR A 59 -5.93 -1.72 -6.19
N VAL A 60 -6.96 -1.01 -5.72
CA VAL A 60 -7.26 -0.88 -4.30
C VAL A 60 -8.65 -1.45 -4.04
N THR A 61 -8.75 -2.37 -3.09
CA THR A 61 -10.07 -2.89 -2.66
C THR A 61 -10.89 -1.78 -1.99
N GLU A 62 -12.21 -1.80 -2.19
CA GLU A 62 -13.12 -0.84 -1.55
C GLU A 62 -12.96 -0.81 -0.04
N GLU A 63 -12.84 -1.99 0.58
CA GLU A 63 -12.64 -2.11 2.01
C GLU A 63 -11.43 -1.31 2.45
N LEU A 64 -10.26 -1.49 1.83
CA LEU A 64 -9.03 -0.77 2.18
C LEU A 64 -9.15 0.75 1.94
N ALA A 65 -9.88 1.16 0.90
CA ALA A 65 -10.07 2.57 0.54
C ALA A 65 -10.96 3.35 1.54
N ARG A 66 -11.75 2.66 2.37
CA ARG A 66 -12.62 3.32 3.36
C ARG A 66 -11.82 4.24 4.31
N PRO A 67 -12.49 5.28 4.87
CA PRO A 67 -11.91 6.11 5.93
C PRO A 67 -11.33 5.29 7.07
N ILE A 68 -10.30 5.83 7.72
CA ILE A 68 -9.73 5.24 8.93
C ILE A 68 -10.43 5.91 10.11
N GLU A 69 -11.18 5.11 10.86
CA GLU A 69 -11.96 5.57 12.00
C GLU A 69 -11.57 4.76 13.24
N PRO A 70 -11.60 5.36 14.44
CA PRO A 70 -11.45 4.60 15.67
C PRO A 70 -12.61 3.61 15.84
N ASP A 71 -12.28 2.35 16.08
CA ASP A 71 -13.24 1.36 16.54
C ASP A 71 -13.13 1.24 18.07
N TRP A 72 -14.07 1.86 18.78
CA TRP A 72 -14.10 1.87 20.25
C TRP A 72 -14.59 0.56 20.85
N MET A 73 -15.19 -0.32 20.04
CA MET A 73 -15.75 -1.60 20.46
C MET A 73 -14.78 -2.76 20.22
N PHE A 74 -13.83 -2.57 19.29
CA PHE A 74 -12.76 -3.53 19.03
C PHE A 74 -11.77 -3.56 20.21
N GLN A 75 -11.93 -4.56 21.08
CA GLN A 75 -11.01 -4.87 22.17
C GLN A 75 -10.06 -5.97 21.71
N TYR A 76 -8.75 -5.76 21.89
CA TYR A 76 -7.70 -6.72 21.52
C TYR A 76 -7.73 -7.97 22.40
#